data_AF-A0A1F6MBV9-F1
#
_entry.id   AF-A0A1F6MBV9-F1
#
_cell.length_a   1.000
_cell.length_b   1.000
_cell.length_c   1.000
_cell.angle_alpha   90.00
_cell.angle_beta   90.00
_cell.angle_gamma   90.00
#
_symmetry.space_group_name_H-M   'P 1'
#
loop_
_entity.id
_entity.type
_entity.pdbx_description
1 polymer ?
#
loop_
_entity_poly.entity_id
_entity_poly.type
_entity_poly.pdbx_seq_one_letter_code
_entity_poly.pdbx_strand_id
1 'polypeptide(L)'
;MKHFNIRKIFKTAKNAAISKERLASGRERLMRSIEMRPIKDLSGLAEQNQMTSFYSNYFFKYMMPILLIVAIVLGGGGTVVASQNDLPGDALYKVKIISENVKEKLTFASAKKAEVKAQAASERVSELTGLVKRDSRPSSKNVIIASARYEKLLKDINELAAGLTPEQKLEIAPLITALVNKNLSELEGVRNSTATSTRGTIDDLVKIIFEMQQKMSNH
;
A
#
# COMPACT_ATOMS: atom_id res chain seq x y z
N MET A 1 -52.80 55.31 -2.98
CA MET A 1 -51.47 55.67 -2.43
C MET A 1 -50.55 56.03 -3.60
N LYS A 2 -49.83 57.16 -3.56
CA LYS A 2 -48.96 57.61 -4.67
C LYS A 2 -47.79 56.63 -4.84
N HIS A 3 -47.68 55.97 -5.99
CA HIS A 3 -46.53 55.10 -6.30
C HIS A 3 -45.27 55.96 -6.52
N PHE A 4 -44.30 55.83 -5.61
CA PHE A 4 -42.97 56.42 -5.75
C PHE A 4 -42.13 55.62 -6.74
N ASN A 5 -41.76 56.22 -7.87
CA ASN A 5 -40.94 55.57 -8.89
C ASN A 5 -39.44 55.84 -8.64
N ILE A 6 -38.77 54.86 -8.02
CA ILE A 6 -37.34 54.88 -7.65
C ILE A 6 -36.43 55.22 -8.84
N ARG A 7 -36.81 54.79 -10.04
CA ARG A 7 -36.04 55.02 -11.27
C ARG A 7 -35.95 56.51 -11.62
N LYS A 8 -37.00 57.28 -11.32
CA LYS A 8 -37.04 58.73 -11.55
C LYS A 8 -36.14 59.48 -10.55
N ILE A 9 -36.12 59.04 -9.29
CA ILE A 9 -35.26 59.61 -8.23
C ILE A 9 -33.78 59.42 -8.56
N PHE A 10 -33.39 58.22 -8.98
CA PHE A 10 -31.99 57.91 -9.30
C PHE A 10 -31.48 58.75 -10.48
N LYS A 11 -32.32 58.98 -11.49
CA LYS A 11 -31.97 59.82 -12.65
C LYS A 11 -31.77 61.29 -12.24
N THR A 12 -32.59 61.82 -11.33
CA THR A 12 -32.44 63.18 -10.78
C THR A 12 -31.21 63.30 -9.89
N ALA A 13 -30.95 62.30 -9.04
CA ALA A 13 -29.79 62.29 -8.13
C ALA A 13 -28.45 62.22 -8.88
N LYS A 14 -28.38 61.44 -9.97
CA LYS A 14 -27.17 61.30 -10.79
C LYS A 14 -26.71 62.63 -11.41
N ASN A 15 -27.64 63.53 -11.70
CA ASN A 15 -27.38 64.81 -12.35
C ASN A 15 -27.36 65.99 -11.38
N ALA A 16 -27.54 65.74 -10.07
CA ALA A 16 -27.44 66.78 -9.06
C ALA A 16 -25.96 67.05 -8.80
N ALA A 17 -25.44 68.16 -9.33
CA ALA A 17 -24.09 68.62 -9.00
C ALA A 17 -23.99 68.84 -7.49
N ILE A 18 -23.15 68.04 -6.81
CA ILE A 18 -22.90 68.19 -5.38
C ILE A 18 -22.08 69.48 -5.23
N SER A 19 -22.68 70.54 -4.68
CA SER A 19 -21.93 71.77 -4.40
C SER A 19 -20.79 71.46 -3.41
N LYS A 20 -19.64 72.12 -3.58
CA LYS A 20 -18.47 71.95 -2.70
C LYS A 20 -18.83 72.15 -1.22
N GLU A 21 -19.81 73.00 -0.95
CA GLU A 21 -20.35 73.28 0.38
C GLU A 21 -21.16 72.10 0.97
N ARG A 22 -21.97 71.43 0.15
CA ARG A 22 -22.67 70.19 0.57
C ARG A 22 -21.69 69.04 0.81
N LEU A 23 -20.60 68.99 0.05
CA LEU A 23 -19.52 68.02 0.27
C LEU A 23 -18.76 68.32 1.57
N ALA A 24 -18.45 69.60 1.84
CA ALA A 24 -17.77 70.03 3.05
C ALA A 24 -18.59 69.74 4.32
N SER A 25 -19.87 70.11 4.34
CA SER A 25 -20.76 69.79 5.46
C SER A 25 -21.03 68.29 5.60
N GLY A 26 -21.02 67.52 4.50
CA GLY A 26 -21.06 66.06 4.52
C GLY A 26 -19.82 65.45 5.18
N ARG A 27 -18.64 65.94 4.81
CA ARG A 27 -17.36 65.51 5.38
C ARG A 27 -17.29 65.79 6.87
N GLU A 28 -17.71 66.97 7.32
CA GLU A 28 -17.71 67.31 8.75
C GLU A 28 -18.61 66.37 9.57
N ARG A 29 -19.82 66.06 9.07
CA ARG A 29 -20.73 65.08 9.71
C ARG A 29 -20.14 63.67 9.76
N LEU A 30 -19.38 63.27 8.74
CA LEU A 30 -18.68 61.99 8.71
C LEU A 30 -17.53 61.96 9.71
N MET A 31 -16.68 62.99 9.73
CA MET A 31 -15.57 63.06 10.68
C MET A 31 -16.07 63.08 12.12
N ARG A 32 -17.14 63.82 12.41
CA ARG A 32 -17.80 63.80 13.72
C ARG A 32 -18.33 62.42 14.11
N SER A 33 -18.86 61.66 13.14
CA SER A 33 -19.32 60.28 13.36
C SER A 33 -18.15 59.30 13.59
N ILE A 34 -17.00 59.55 12.97
CA ILE A 34 -15.77 58.76 13.13
C ILE A 34 -15.11 59.06 14.49
N GLU A 35 -15.11 60.32 14.94
CA GLU A 35 -14.60 60.69 16.27
C GLU A 35 -15.47 60.15 17.41
N MET A 36 -16.81 60.14 17.26
CA MET A 36 -17.71 59.62 18.30
C MET A 36 -17.68 58.10 18.45
N ARG A 37 -17.14 57.37 17.47
CA ARG A 37 -16.94 55.92 17.53
C ARG A 37 -15.58 55.58 16.93
N PRO A 38 -14.47 55.80 17.66
CA PRO A 38 -13.20 55.24 17.22
C PRO A 38 -13.42 53.73 17.09
N ILE A 39 -13.07 53.15 15.94
CA ILE A 39 -13.01 51.70 15.78
C ILE A 39 -11.78 51.25 16.58
N LYS A 40 -11.96 51.26 17.90
CA LYS A 40 -11.03 50.75 18.87
C LYS A 40 -11.25 49.25 18.79
N ASP A 41 -10.38 48.63 17.99
CA ASP A 41 -10.26 47.20 17.78
C ASP A 41 -10.94 46.64 16.51
N LEU A 42 -10.10 46.45 15.47
CA LEU A 42 -10.42 45.71 14.25
C LEU A 42 -10.01 44.23 14.36
N SER A 43 -9.55 43.76 15.53
CA SER A 43 -9.19 42.36 15.75
C SER A 43 -10.41 41.44 15.79
N GLY A 44 -11.60 41.97 16.12
CA GLY A 44 -12.88 41.25 16.06
C GLY A 44 -13.44 41.03 14.64
N LEU A 45 -12.81 41.58 13.59
CA LEU A 45 -13.18 41.28 12.19
C LEU A 45 -12.42 40.06 11.64
N ALA A 46 -11.46 39.53 12.39
CA ALA A 46 -10.79 38.25 12.11
C ALA A 46 -11.48 37.07 12.82
N GLU A 47 -12.75 37.20 13.20
CA GLU A 47 -13.51 36.15 13.88
C GLU A 47 -14.73 35.71 13.07
N GLN A 48 -14.50 35.33 11.81
CA GLN A 48 -15.50 34.61 11.03
C GLN A 48 -14.85 33.44 10.26
N ASN A 49 -14.22 32.53 11.00
CA ASN A 49 -14.09 31.16 10.54
C ASN A 49 -14.09 30.16 11.70
N GLN A 50 -15.13 30.19 12.53
CA GLN A 50 -15.41 29.09 13.46
C GLN A 50 -15.88 27.81 12.73
N MET A 51 -15.87 27.77 11.38
CA MET A 51 -16.24 26.61 10.58
C MET A 51 -15.07 25.88 9.91
N THR A 52 -13.82 26.28 10.15
CA THR A 52 -12.63 25.51 9.69
C THR A 52 -11.94 24.70 10.78
N SER A 53 -12.25 24.92 12.06
CA SER A 53 -11.54 24.25 13.17
C SER A 53 -12.17 22.93 13.64
N PHE A 54 -13.45 22.66 13.33
CA PHE A 54 -14.11 21.43 13.79
C PHE A 54 -13.82 20.22 12.89
N TYR A 55 -13.79 20.41 11.57
CA TYR A 55 -13.46 19.33 10.64
C TYR A 55 -11.94 19.11 10.55
N SER A 56 -11.11 20.16 10.63
CA SER A 56 -9.67 20.04 10.41
C SER A 56 -8.97 19.08 11.38
N ASN A 57 -9.12 19.23 12.70
CA ASN A 57 -8.26 18.45 13.61
C ASN A 57 -8.65 16.97 13.73
N TYR A 58 -9.93 16.63 13.69
CA TYR A 58 -10.35 15.22 13.79
C TYR A 58 -10.32 14.50 12.45
N PHE A 59 -10.69 15.17 11.36
CA PHE A 59 -10.57 14.63 10.01
C PHE A 59 -9.09 14.43 9.64
N PHE A 60 -8.21 15.42 9.84
CA PHE A 60 -6.78 15.20 9.54
C PHE A 60 -6.12 14.23 10.52
N LYS A 61 -6.50 14.18 11.79
CA LYS A 61 -5.90 13.21 12.74
C LYS A 61 -6.26 11.76 12.43
N TYR A 62 -7.49 11.49 11.97
CA TYR A 62 -7.96 10.12 11.75
C TYR A 62 -8.09 9.73 10.27
N MET A 63 -8.50 10.64 9.39
CA MET A 63 -8.62 10.35 7.95
C MET A 63 -7.32 10.55 7.17
N MET A 64 -6.39 11.42 7.58
CA MET A 64 -5.10 11.56 6.86
C MET A 64 -4.27 10.28 6.84
N PRO A 65 -4.09 9.52 7.95
CA PRO A 65 -3.39 8.24 7.88
C PRO A 65 -4.13 7.21 7.03
N ILE A 66 -5.48 7.19 7.06
CA ILE A 66 -6.28 6.30 6.21
C ILE A 66 -6.11 6.66 4.74
N LEU A 67 -6.18 7.95 4.39
CA LEU A 67 -5.97 8.44 3.02
C LEU A 67 -4.53 8.22 2.55
N LEU A 68 -3.53 8.32 3.42
CA LEU A 68 -2.15 7.96 3.11
C LEU A 68 -2.00 6.46 2.87
N ILE A 69 -2.60 5.62 3.71
CA ILE A 69 -2.61 4.16 3.50
C ILE A 69 -3.32 3.84 2.18
N VAL A 70 -4.46 4.46 1.92
CA VAL A 70 -5.21 4.30 0.66
C VAL A 70 -4.42 4.83 -0.53
N ALA A 71 -3.72 5.96 -0.42
CA ALA A 71 -2.86 6.48 -1.48
C ALA A 71 -1.62 5.62 -1.70
N ILE A 72 -1.04 5.03 -0.66
CA ILE A 72 0.04 4.05 -0.74
C ILE A 72 -0.48 2.74 -1.34
N VAL A 73 -1.73 2.35 -1.10
CA VAL A 73 -2.33 1.13 -1.67
C VAL A 73 -2.75 1.35 -3.14
N LEU A 74 -3.38 2.49 -3.45
CA LEU A 74 -3.86 2.84 -4.80
C LEU A 74 -2.72 3.32 -5.72
N GLY A 75 -1.74 4.07 -5.19
CA GLY A 75 -0.46 4.34 -5.86
C GLY A 75 0.49 3.14 -5.80
N GLY A 76 0.22 2.18 -4.90
CA GLY A 76 1.08 1.01 -4.62
C GLY A 76 0.89 -0.18 -5.53
N GLY A 77 0.01 -0.12 -6.53
CA GLY A 77 0.07 -1.08 -7.63
C GLY A 77 1.50 -1.15 -8.20
N GLY A 78 2.15 0.00 -8.37
CA GLY A 78 3.54 0.09 -8.82
C GLY A 78 4.55 -0.47 -7.81
N THR A 79 4.36 -0.26 -6.50
CA THR A 79 5.30 -0.76 -5.47
C THR A 79 5.16 -2.26 -5.24
N VAL A 80 3.94 -2.81 -5.31
CA VAL A 80 3.69 -4.26 -5.28
C VAL A 80 4.28 -4.92 -6.52
N VAL A 81 4.09 -4.34 -7.71
CA VAL A 81 4.68 -4.84 -8.96
C VAL A 81 6.20 -4.77 -8.91
N ALA A 82 6.77 -3.65 -8.47
CA ALA A 82 8.22 -3.51 -8.32
C ALA A 82 8.78 -4.53 -7.33
N SER A 83 8.09 -4.77 -6.21
CA SER A 83 8.52 -5.73 -5.19
C SER A 83 8.56 -7.19 -5.67
N GLN A 84 7.91 -7.55 -6.78
CA GLN A 84 7.94 -8.94 -7.26
C GLN A 84 9.34 -9.41 -7.62
N ASN A 85 10.20 -8.49 -8.09
CA ASN A 85 11.58 -8.77 -8.49
C ASN A 85 12.57 -8.63 -7.31
N ASP A 86 12.13 -8.15 -6.15
CA ASP A 86 13.01 -7.96 -4.99
C ASP A 86 13.38 -9.31 -4.36
N LEU A 87 14.66 -9.45 -4.06
CA LEU A 87 15.24 -10.60 -3.38
C LEU A 87 15.30 -10.38 -1.86
N PRO A 88 15.47 -11.43 -1.04
CA PRO A 88 15.70 -11.26 0.38
C PRO A 88 16.86 -10.29 0.63
N GLY A 89 16.59 -9.25 1.41
CA GLY A 89 17.54 -8.17 1.69
C GLY A 89 17.25 -6.87 0.92
N ASP A 90 16.43 -6.92 -0.12
CA ASP A 90 16.06 -5.76 -0.91
C ASP A 90 14.95 -4.94 -0.22
N ALA A 91 14.83 -3.66 -0.61
CA ALA A 91 14.05 -2.67 0.13
C ALA A 91 12.54 -3.00 0.18
N LEU A 92 11.98 -3.45 -0.93
CA LEU A 92 10.55 -3.78 -1.08
C LEU A 92 10.27 -5.27 -0.88
N TYR A 93 11.25 -6.09 -0.50
CA TYR A 93 11.03 -7.52 -0.23
C TYR A 93 9.90 -7.75 0.80
N LYS A 94 9.79 -6.89 1.82
CA LYS A 94 8.70 -6.95 2.79
C LYS A 94 7.33 -6.74 2.15
N VAL A 95 7.24 -5.87 1.14
CA VAL A 95 6.01 -5.61 0.39
C VAL A 95 5.63 -6.86 -0.41
N LYS A 96 6.60 -7.54 -1.05
CA LYS A 96 6.39 -8.83 -1.73
C LYS A 96 5.74 -9.85 -0.78
N ILE A 97 6.34 -10.06 0.39
CA ILE A 97 5.84 -11.00 1.41
C ILE A 97 4.43 -10.62 1.88
N ILE A 98 4.15 -9.34 2.13
CA ILE A 98 2.82 -8.89 2.56
C ILE A 98 1.78 -9.16 1.47
N SER A 99 2.10 -8.86 0.21
CA SER A 99 1.22 -9.12 -0.94
C SER A 99 0.90 -10.61 -1.08
N GLU A 100 1.91 -11.48 -0.96
CA GLU A 100 1.74 -12.94 -0.99
C GLU A 100 0.85 -13.43 0.17
N ASN A 101 1.06 -12.92 1.39
CA ASN A 101 0.24 -13.27 2.55
C ASN A 101 -1.23 -12.84 2.39
N VAL A 102 -1.47 -11.67 1.78
CA VAL A 102 -2.85 -11.22 1.48
C VAL A 102 -3.48 -12.16 0.45
N LYS A 103 -2.76 -12.51 -0.62
CA LYS A 103 -3.24 -13.50 -1.62
C LYS A 103 -3.58 -14.83 -0.96
N GLU A 104 -2.73 -15.35 -0.08
CA GLU A 104 -2.98 -16.60 0.64
C GLU A 104 -4.23 -16.51 1.54
N LYS A 105 -4.38 -15.43 2.31
CA LYS A 105 -5.51 -15.24 3.23
C LYS A 105 -6.85 -15.12 2.51
N LEU A 106 -6.86 -14.53 1.32
CA LEU A 106 -8.06 -14.40 0.48
C LEU A 106 -8.37 -15.67 -0.31
N THR A 107 -7.49 -16.67 -0.29
CA THR A 107 -7.71 -17.96 -0.95
C THR A 107 -8.34 -18.95 0.02
N PHE A 108 -9.64 -19.23 -0.15
CA PHE A 108 -10.39 -20.07 0.79
C PHE A 108 -10.35 -21.56 0.47
N ALA A 109 -10.42 -21.93 -0.81
CA ALA A 109 -10.45 -23.34 -1.21
C ALA A 109 -9.10 -24.03 -0.95
N SER A 110 -9.12 -25.19 -0.29
CA SER A 110 -7.90 -25.90 0.14
C SER A 110 -6.97 -26.25 -1.03
N ALA A 111 -7.51 -26.73 -2.16
CA ALA A 111 -6.74 -27.01 -3.37
C ALA A 111 -6.09 -25.74 -3.94
N LYS A 112 -6.83 -24.62 -4.01
CA LYS A 112 -6.29 -23.33 -4.44
C LYS A 112 -5.27 -22.75 -3.47
N LYS A 113 -5.43 -22.98 -2.16
CA LYS A 113 -4.44 -22.57 -1.17
C LYS A 113 -3.13 -23.36 -1.33
N ALA A 114 -3.22 -24.66 -1.63
CA ALA A 114 -2.04 -25.46 -1.97
C ALA A 114 -1.35 -24.94 -3.24
N GLU A 115 -2.11 -24.57 -4.28
CA GLU A 115 -1.58 -23.94 -5.50
C GLU A 115 -0.86 -22.61 -5.20
N VAL A 116 -1.47 -21.71 -4.40
CA VAL A 116 -0.84 -20.43 -4.01
C VAL A 116 0.46 -20.65 -3.24
N LYS A 117 0.48 -21.61 -2.30
CA LYS A 117 1.69 -21.94 -1.55
C LYS A 117 2.77 -22.58 -2.42
N ALA A 118 2.38 -23.45 -3.37
CA ALA A 118 3.28 -24.04 -4.35
C ALA A 118 3.93 -22.97 -5.23
N GLN A 119 3.16 -21.97 -5.69
CA GLN A 119 3.71 -20.83 -6.42
C GLN A 119 4.72 -20.06 -5.58
N ALA A 120 4.38 -19.72 -4.33
CA ALA A 120 5.30 -19.05 -3.41
C ALA A 120 6.57 -19.88 -3.12
N ALA A 121 6.45 -21.20 -3.10
CA ALA A 121 7.58 -22.11 -2.96
C ALA A 121 8.52 -22.03 -4.17
N SER A 122 7.97 -22.01 -5.39
CA SER A 122 8.79 -21.80 -6.60
C SER A 122 9.48 -20.44 -6.58
N GLU A 123 8.78 -19.40 -6.14
CA GLU A 123 9.35 -18.06 -5.96
C GLU A 123 10.55 -18.06 -5.00
N ARG A 124 10.51 -18.83 -3.90
CA ARG A 124 11.67 -18.90 -2.98
C ARG A 124 12.90 -19.53 -3.63
N VAL A 125 12.73 -20.53 -4.50
CA VAL A 125 13.84 -21.13 -5.23
C VAL A 125 14.35 -20.19 -6.32
N SER A 126 13.46 -19.48 -7.01
CA SER A 126 13.84 -18.41 -7.92
C SER A 126 14.56 -17.25 -7.21
N GLU A 127 14.21 -16.93 -5.97
CA GLU A 127 14.95 -15.98 -5.13
C GLU A 127 16.37 -16.49 -4.80
N LEU A 128 16.51 -17.77 -4.43
CA LEU A 128 17.81 -18.40 -4.19
C LEU A 128 18.70 -18.36 -5.43
N THR A 129 18.16 -18.70 -6.60
CA THR A 129 18.91 -18.60 -7.87
C THR A 129 19.25 -17.15 -8.21
N GLY A 130 18.33 -16.21 -7.95
CA GLY A 130 18.56 -14.77 -8.12
C GLY A 130 19.69 -14.25 -7.25
N LEU A 131 19.76 -14.67 -5.99
CA LEU A 131 20.84 -14.30 -5.06
C LEU A 131 22.20 -14.78 -5.57
N VAL A 132 22.27 -16.01 -6.05
CA VAL A 132 23.49 -16.59 -6.63
C VAL A 132 23.90 -15.93 -7.94
N LYS A 133 22.94 -15.53 -8.77
CA LYS A 133 23.20 -14.81 -10.03
C LYS A 133 23.67 -13.38 -9.79
N ARG A 134 23.13 -12.72 -8.77
CA ARG A 134 23.49 -11.34 -8.41
C ARG A 134 24.89 -11.26 -7.82
N ASP A 135 25.22 -12.18 -6.93
CA ASP A 135 26.46 -12.17 -6.17
C ASP A 135 27.12 -13.54 -6.23
N SER A 136 28.39 -13.63 -6.66
CA SER A 136 29.14 -14.90 -6.71
C SER A 136 29.30 -15.57 -5.34
N ARG A 137 29.10 -14.80 -4.26
CA ARG A 137 28.99 -15.28 -2.88
C ARG A 137 27.81 -14.57 -2.23
N PRO A 138 26.57 -15.10 -2.37
CA PRO A 138 25.41 -14.44 -1.81
C PRO A 138 25.48 -14.41 -0.28
N SER A 139 24.91 -13.37 0.32
CA SER A 139 24.81 -13.24 1.77
C SER A 139 24.15 -14.47 2.39
N SER A 140 24.86 -15.15 3.30
CA SER A 140 24.33 -16.34 3.98
C SER A 140 23.01 -16.06 4.68
N LYS A 141 22.84 -14.85 5.22
CA LYS A 141 21.58 -14.42 5.85
C LYS A 141 20.42 -14.46 4.86
N ASN A 142 20.61 -13.97 3.64
CA ASN A 142 19.55 -13.89 2.64
C ASN A 142 19.19 -15.29 2.10
N VAL A 143 20.21 -16.13 1.91
CA VAL A 143 20.03 -17.56 1.58
C VAL A 143 19.23 -18.27 2.68
N ILE A 144 19.61 -18.11 3.94
CA ILE A 144 18.89 -18.70 5.09
C ILE A 144 17.43 -18.23 5.14
N ILE A 145 17.16 -16.94 4.92
CA ILE A 145 15.79 -16.40 4.92
C ILE A 145 14.94 -17.05 3.82
N ALA A 146 15.44 -17.13 2.58
CA ALA A 146 14.70 -17.76 1.48
C ALA A 146 14.50 -19.26 1.74
N SER A 147 15.55 -19.96 2.20
CA SER A 147 15.48 -21.39 2.51
C SER A 147 14.49 -21.71 3.62
N ALA A 148 14.50 -20.96 4.73
CA ALA A 148 13.57 -21.18 5.84
C ALA A 148 12.11 -20.93 5.42
N ARG A 149 11.87 -19.94 4.56
CA ARG A 149 10.53 -19.68 4.01
C ARG A 149 10.09 -20.81 3.08
N TYR A 150 11.00 -21.30 2.24
CA TYR A 150 10.74 -22.42 1.35
C TYR A 150 10.40 -23.69 2.14
N GLU A 151 11.20 -24.02 3.15
CA GLU A 151 10.96 -25.14 4.05
C GLU A 151 9.57 -25.07 4.69
N LYS A 152 9.19 -23.90 5.21
CA LYS A 152 7.86 -23.68 5.78
C LYS A 152 6.76 -23.94 4.74
N LEU A 153 6.92 -23.44 3.51
CA LEU A 153 5.92 -23.64 2.46
C LEU A 153 5.78 -25.11 2.09
N LEU A 154 6.88 -25.88 2.02
CA LEU A 154 6.83 -27.32 1.77
C LEU A 154 6.07 -28.07 2.87
N LYS A 155 6.30 -27.72 4.14
CA LYS A 155 5.55 -28.27 5.28
C LYS A 155 4.05 -27.96 5.17
N ASP A 156 3.72 -26.68 4.95
CA ASP A 156 2.33 -26.25 4.80
C ASP A 156 1.63 -26.96 3.61
N ILE A 157 2.32 -27.15 2.48
CA ILE A 157 1.77 -27.87 1.31
C ILE A 157 1.50 -29.34 1.66
N ASN A 158 2.44 -30.00 2.33
CA ASN A 158 2.28 -31.40 2.70
C ASN A 158 1.12 -31.60 3.70
N GLU A 159 0.98 -30.70 4.68
CA GLU A 159 -0.15 -30.70 5.62
C GLU A 159 -1.49 -30.47 4.92
N LEU A 160 -1.55 -29.49 4.00
CA LEU A 160 -2.75 -29.25 3.21
C LEU A 160 -3.11 -30.46 2.35
N ALA A 161 -2.13 -31.05 1.66
CA ALA A 161 -2.33 -32.21 0.78
C ALA A 161 -2.87 -33.43 1.54
N ALA A 162 -2.47 -33.63 2.80
CA ALA A 162 -2.99 -34.69 3.64
C ALA A 162 -4.51 -34.56 3.91
N GLY A 163 -5.02 -33.33 3.98
CA GLY A 163 -6.45 -33.03 4.23
C GLY A 163 -7.34 -32.92 2.99
N LEU A 164 -6.82 -33.15 1.78
CA LEU A 164 -7.60 -33.03 0.54
C LEU A 164 -8.40 -34.30 0.22
N THR A 165 -9.54 -34.10 -0.46
CA THR A 165 -10.31 -35.18 -1.08
C THR A 165 -9.53 -35.85 -2.22
N PRO A 166 -9.83 -37.10 -2.59
CA PRO A 166 -9.19 -37.77 -3.73
C PRO A 166 -9.25 -36.96 -5.04
N GLU A 167 -10.40 -36.33 -5.31
CA GLU A 167 -10.61 -35.50 -6.50
C GLU A 167 -9.71 -34.27 -6.49
N GLN A 168 -9.57 -33.60 -5.34
CA GLN A 168 -8.68 -32.45 -5.18
C GLN A 168 -7.21 -32.85 -5.27
N LYS A 169 -6.83 -34.03 -4.77
CA LYS A 169 -5.47 -34.55 -4.91
C LYS A 169 -5.10 -34.75 -6.37
N LEU A 170 -6.02 -35.31 -7.17
CA LEU A 170 -5.84 -35.46 -8.61
C LEU A 170 -5.71 -34.11 -9.33
N GLU A 171 -6.45 -33.09 -8.90
CA GLU A 171 -6.33 -31.73 -9.46
C GLU A 171 -4.93 -31.13 -9.23
N ILE A 172 -4.38 -31.25 -8.01
CA ILE A 172 -3.14 -30.55 -7.64
C ILE A 172 -1.85 -31.37 -7.84
N ALA A 173 -1.94 -32.70 -7.95
CA ALA A 173 -0.79 -33.58 -8.16
C ALA A 173 0.15 -33.13 -9.30
N PRO A 174 -0.33 -32.84 -10.54
CA PRO A 174 0.57 -32.44 -11.62
C PRO A 174 1.32 -31.13 -11.31
N LEU A 175 0.67 -30.21 -10.59
CA LEU A 175 1.26 -28.94 -10.19
C LEU A 175 2.38 -29.15 -9.16
N ILE A 176 2.17 -30.01 -8.16
CA ILE A 176 3.20 -30.33 -7.16
C ILE A 176 4.36 -31.08 -7.82
N THR A 177 4.10 -32.03 -8.72
CA THR A 177 5.16 -32.74 -9.45
C THR A 177 6.00 -31.77 -10.29
N ALA A 178 5.37 -30.83 -11.00
CA ALA A 178 6.08 -29.81 -11.76
C ALA A 178 6.94 -28.90 -10.88
N LEU A 179 6.40 -28.48 -9.72
CA LEU A 179 7.12 -27.69 -8.72
C LEU A 179 8.38 -28.43 -8.24
N VAL A 180 8.22 -29.68 -7.80
CA VAL A 180 9.30 -30.53 -7.28
C VAL A 180 10.42 -30.66 -8.30
N ASN A 181 10.08 -31.02 -9.54
CA ASN A 181 11.07 -31.25 -10.59
C ASN A 181 11.84 -29.97 -10.94
N LYS A 182 11.13 -28.85 -11.10
CA LYS A 182 11.75 -27.55 -11.37
C LYS A 182 12.68 -27.12 -10.23
N ASN A 183 12.17 -27.18 -9.00
CA ASN A 183 12.90 -26.69 -7.84
C ASN A 183 14.14 -27.54 -7.53
N LEU A 184 14.09 -28.85 -7.77
CA LEU A 184 15.25 -29.72 -7.57
C LEU A 184 16.43 -29.29 -8.47
N SER A 185 16.18 -29.08 -9.76
CA SER A 185 17.20 -28.64 -10.72
C SER A 185 17.78 -27.27 -10.35
N GLU A 186 16.94 -26.32 -9.93
CA GLU A 186 17.39 -24.99 -9.53
C GLU A 186 18.20 -25.01 -8.22
N LEU A 187 17.80 -25.83 -7.24
CA LEU A 187 18.52 -25.97 -5.96
C LEU A 187 19.89 -26.60 -6.12
N GLU A 188 20.08 -27.55 -7.04
CA GLU A 188 21.40 -28.10 -7.36
C GLU A 188 22.36 -27.02 -7.90
N GLY A 189 21.85 -26.13 -8.75
CA GLY A 189 22.60 -24.95 -9.21
C GLY A 189 22.99 -24.04 -8.05
N VAL A 190 22.06 -23.73 -7.15
CA VAL A 190 22.30 -22.90 -5.96
C VAL A 190 23.32 -23.53 -5.02
N ARG A 191 23.23 -24.84 -4.80
CA ARG A 191 24.13 -25.61 -3.93
C ARG A 191 25.60 -25.46 -4.36
N ASN A 192 25.86 -25.41 -5.67
CA ASN A 192 27.22 -25.35 -6.20
C ASN A 192 27.88 -23.96 -6.06
N SER A 193 27.07 -22.92 -5.93
CA SER A 193 27.53 -21.52 -5.89
C SER A 193 27.36 -20.85 -4.53
N THR A 194 26.89 -21.57 -3.52
CA THR A 194 26.72 -21.06 -2.16
C THR A 194 27.88 -21.49 -1.24
N ALA A 195 28.07 -20.74 -0.15
CA ALA A 195 29.11 -21.03 0.83
C ALA A 195 28.84 -22.37 1.54
N THR A 196 29.89 -23.04 2.00
CA THR A 196 29.81 -24.32 2.73
C THR A 196 28.87 -24.26 3.93
N SER A 197 28.82 -23.12 4.63
CA SER A 197 27.93 -22.89 5.78
C SER A 197 26.43 -22.92 5.43
N THR A 198 26.06 -22.56 4.20
CA THR A 198 24.67 -22.58 3.71
C THR A 198 24.36 -23.80 2.85
N ARG A 199 25.38 -24.53 2.40
CA ARG A 199 25.22 -25.74 1.59
C ARG A 199 24.42 -26.82 2.33
N GLY A 200 24.67 -26.99 3.63
CA GLY A 200 23.90 -27.91 4.47
C GLY A 200 22.40 -27.59 4.47
N THR A 201 22.03 -26.31 4.56
CA THR A 201 20.63 -25.87 4.49
C THR A 201 20.00 -26.20 3.13
N ILE A 202 20.74 -26.06 2.02
CA ILE A 202 20.24 -26.44 0.70
C ILE A 202 20.09 -27.95 0.57
N ASP A 203 21.03 -28.73 1.14
CA ASP A 203 20.98 -30.19 1.15
C ASP A 203 19.75 -30.70 1.94
N ASP A 204 19.42 -30.05 3.05
CA ASP A 204 18.20 -30.35 3.82
C ASP A 204 16.92 -30.10 2.99
N LEU A 205 16.88 -29.01 2.22
CA LEU A 205 15.74 -28.72 1.33
C LEU A 205 15.58 -29.78 0.24
N VAL A 206 16.68 -30.20 -0.38
CA VAL A 206 16.67 -31.27 -1.39
C VAL A 206 16.13 -32.56 -0.79
N LYS A 207 16.56 -32.89 0.44
CA LYS A 207 16.07 -34.07 1.16
C LYS A 207 14.55 -34.00 1.40
N ILE A 208 14.03 -32.86 1.85
CA ILE A 208 12.58 -32.68 2.09
C ILE A 208 11.79 -32.87 0.79
N ILE A 209 12.26 -32.28 -0.32
CA ILE A 209 11.61 -32.43 -1.63
C ILE A 209 11.55 -33.91 -2.05
N PHE A 210 12.66 -34.64 -1.86
CA PHE A 210 12.72 -36.06 -2.19
C PHE A 210 11.76 -36.90 -1.34
N GLU A 211 11.67 -36.63 -0.04
CA GLU A 211 10.69 -37.27 0.85
C GLU A 211 9.25 -36.98 0.44
N MET A 212 8.94 -35.74 0.03
CA MET A 212 7.62 -35.38 -0.50
C MET A 212 7.30 -36.15 -1.80
N GLN A 213 8.28 -36.27 -2.71
CA GLN A 213 8.10 -37.00 -3.96
C GLN A 213 7.80 -38.49 -3.72
N GLN A 214 8.51 -39.13 -2.79
CA GLN A 214 8.23 -40.53 -2.44
C GLN A 214 6.83 -40.73 -1.87
N LYS A 215 6.39 -39.84 -0.98
CA LYS A 215 5.04 -39.92 -0.39
C LYS A 215 3.95 -39.78 -1.44
N MET A 216 4.16 -38.95 -2.45
CA MET A 216 3.20 -38.78 -3.55
C MET A 216 3.18 -39.97 -4.52
N SER A 217 4.29 -40.71 -4.66
CA SER A 217 4.35 -41.88 -5.56
C SER A 217 3.73 -43.15 -4.94
N ASN A 218 3.51 -43.17 -3.63
CA ASN A 218 2.98 -44.32 -2.89
C ASN A 218 1.46 -44.25 -2.65
N HIS A 219 0.78 -43.24 -3.20
CA HIS A 219 -0.66 -43.00 -3.11
C HIS A 219 -1.27 -42.85 -4.50
#